data_AF-E1SVN5-F1
#
_entry.id   AF-E1SVN5-F1
#
_cell.length_a   1.000
_cell.length_b   1.000
_cell.length_c   1.000
_cell.angle_alpha   90.00
_cell.angle_beta   90.00
_cell.angle_gamma   90.00
#
_symmetry.space_group_name_H-M   'P 1'
#
loop_
_entity.id
_entity.type
_entity.pdbx_description
1 polymer ?
#
loop_
_entity_poly.entity_id
_entity_poly.type
_entity_poly.pdbx_seq_one_letter_code
_entity_poly.pdbx_strand_id
1 'polypeptide(L)'
;MKLSCHCGNVSLQAPEPEQVAICNCSICRRYAACWAYYDPETVQIRVERRATAFYQWGDHMVEFHRCPECGCVTHYRTNERCDRAVTAINMRLAEPEWLATVPVRHIDGASY
;
A
#
# COMPACT_ATOMS: atom_id res chain seq x y z
N MET A 1 -0.05 5.91 12.99
CA MET A 1 -0.51 4.52 13.17
C MET A 1 0.58 3.48 12.89
N LYS A 2 0.45 2.28 13.48
CA LYS A 2 1.32 1.11 13.27
C LYS A 2 0.50 -0.01 12.64
N LEU A 3 1.06 -0.64 11.61
CA LEU A 3 0.41 -1.68 10.81
C LEU A 3 1.36 -2.87 10.65
N SER A 4 0.81 -4.05 10.42
CA SER A 4 1.62 -5.23 10.07
C SER A 4 0.89 -6.13 9.09
N CYS A 5 1.65 -6.89 8.31
CA CYS A 5 1.08 -8.04 7.61
C CYS A 5 0.60 -9.11 8.62
N HIS A 6 -0.20 -10.06 8.16
CA HIS A 6 -0.81 -11.09 9.01
C HIS A 6 0.20 -11.86 9.88
N CYS A 7 1.34 -12.26 9.30
CA CYS A 7 2.36 -13.03 10.04
C CYS A 7 3.37 -12.17 10.80
N GLY A 8 3.22 -10.83 10.79
CA GLY A 8 4.13 -9.90 11.47
C GLY A 8 5.52 -9.73 10.83
N ASN A 9 5.83 -10.38 9.71
CA ASN A 9 7.15 -10.24 9.06
C ASN A 9 7.40 -8.81 8.54
N VAL A 10 6.36 -8.10 8.12
CA VAL A 10 6.45 -6.72 7.61
C VAL A 10 5.62 -5.84 8.54
N SER A 11 6.24 -4.81 9.11
CA SER A 11 5.56 -3.77 9.87
C SER A 11 5.79 -2.39 9.24
N LEU A 12 4.76 -1.55 9.31
CA LEU A 12 4.77 -0.21 8.74
C LEU A 12 4.31 0.80 9.80
N GLN A 13 4.92 1.98 9.79
CA GLN A 13 4.53 3.09 10.64
C GLN A 13 4.47 4.37 9.80
N ALA A 14 3.36 5.09 9.91
CA ALA A 14 3.12 6.35 9.21
C ALA A 14 2.13 7.21 10.02
N PRO A 15 2.00 8.51 9.75
CA PRO A 15 0.90 9.33 10.29
C PRO A 15 -0.48 8.76 9.95
N GLU A 16 -1.49 9.09 10.76
CA GLU A 16 -2.88 8.75 10.40
C GLU A 16 -3.30 9.54 9.15
N PRO A 17 -3.85 8.89 8.11
CA PRO A 17 -4.25 9.57 6.90
C PRO A 17 -5.62 10.23 7.08
N GLU A 18 -5.82 11.38 6.47
CA GLU A 18 -7.13 12.06 6.44
C GLU A 18 -8.16 11.35 5.54
N GLN A 19 -7.67 10.59 4.56
CA GLN A 19 -8.49 9.82 3.62
C GLN A 19 -7.72 8.61 3.10
N VAL A 20 -8.46 7.63 2.60
CA VAL A 20 -7.95 6.47 1.88
C VAL A 20 -8.54 6.42 0.48
N ALA A 21 -7.92 5.68 -0.44
CA ALA A 21 -8.43 5.54 -1.80
C ALA A 21 -8.60 4.10 -2.26
N ILE A 22 -9.69 3.87 -3.00
CA ILE A 22 -9.95 2.62 -3.70
C ILE A 22 -9.88 2.91 -5.20
N CYS A 23 -9.04 2.15 -5.89
CA CYS A 23 -8.83 2.28 -7.33
C CYS A 23 -9.41 1.07 -8.06
N ASN A 24 -10.12 1.32 -9.15
CA ASN A 24 -10.77 0.29 -9.97
C ASN A 24 -9.86 -0.30 -11.08
N CYS A 25 -8.59 0.13 -11.18
CA CYS A 25 -7.69 -0.39 -12.21
C CYS A 25 -7.49 -1.90 -12.08
N SER A 26 -6.99 -2.53 -13.15
CA SER A 26 -6.93 -3.99 -13.28
C SER A 26 -6.20 -4.68 -12.12
N ILE A 27 -5.13 -4.09 -11.60
CA ILE A 27 -4.36 -4.65 -10.48
C ILE A 27 -4.97 -4.30 -9.12
N CYS A 28 -5.35 -3.03 -8.89
CA CYS A 28 -5.87 -2.57 -7.59
C CYS A 28 -7.18 -3.27 -7.23
N ARG A 29 -8.09 -3.47 -8.20
CA ARG A 29 -9.33 -4.21 -7.95
C ARG A 29 -9.11 -5.68 -7.57
N ARG A 30 -8.04 -6.31 -8.07
CA ARG A 30 -7.67 -7.71 -7.78
C ARG A 30 -6.96 -7.87 -6.45
N TYR A 31 -6.17 -6.87 -6.04
CA TYR A 31 -5.65 -6.80 -4.67
C TYR A 31 -6.71 -6.37 -3.66
N ALA A 32 -7.85 -5.85 -4.13
CA ALA A 32 -8.88 -5.23 -3.32
C ALA A 32 -8.29 -4.20 -2.34
N ALA A 33 -7.22 -3.50 -2.72
CA ALA A 33 -6.46 -2.68 -1.80
C ALA A 33 -7.17 -1.34 -1.49
N CYS A 34 -6.92 -0.82 -0.30
CA CYS A 34 -7.36 0.50 0.12
C CYS A 34 -6.12 1.32 0.49
N TRP A 35 -5.77 2.33 -0.30
CA TRP A 35 -4.47 2.98 -0.23
C TRP A 35 -4.51 4.29 0.56
N ALA A 36 -3.61 4.45 1.52
CA ALA A 36 -3.23 5.77 2.04
C ALA A 36 -1.88 6.17 1.44
N TYR A 37 -1.78 7.41 0.96
CA TYR A 37 -0.63 7.89 0.18
C TYR A 37 0.23 8.80 1.04
N TYR A 38 1.54 8.54 1.04
CA TYR A 38 2.50 9.25 1.88
C TYR A 38 3.71 9.69 1.08
N ASP A 39 4.35 10.75 1.58
CA ASP A 39 5.75 11.01 1.27
C ASP A 39 6.61 9.85 1.83
N PRO A 40 7.54 9.25 1.05
CA PRO A 40 8.36 8.15 1.50
C PRO A 40 9.12 8.41 2.82
N GLU A 41 9.53 9.64 3.09
CA GLU A 41 10.28 10.01 4.31
C GLU A 41 9.42 9.90 5.58
N THR A 42 8.09 9.96 5.43
CA THR A 42 7.15 9.84 6.56
C THR A 42 6.77 8.40 6.90
N VAL A 43 7.25 7.43 6.11
CA VAL A 43 6.91 6.01 6.26
C VAL A 43 8.13 5.21 6.71
N GLN A 44 8.01 4.54 7.85
CA GLN A 44 8.99 3.55 8.28
C GLN A 44 8.49 2.15 7.95
N ILE A 45 9.33 1.34 7.30
CA ILE A 45 9.02 -0.05 6.97
C ILE A 45 10.11 -0.92 7.59
N ARG A 46 9.71 -1.90 8.38
CA ARG A 46 10.61 -2.88 9.00
C ARG A 46 10.25 -4.28 8.55
N VAL A 47 11.29 -5.08 8.31
CA VAL A 47 11.17 -6.47 7.89
C VAL A 47 11.97 -7.33 8.86
N GLU A 48 11.32 -8.30 9.47
CA GLU A 48 11.91 -9.11 10.55
C GLU A 48 12.67 -10.34 10.03
N ARG A 49 12.16 -11.01 9.00
CA ARG A 49 12.68 -12.30 8.52
C ARG A 49 13.14 -12.26 7.07
N ARG A 50 12.20 -12.01 6.14
CA ARG A 50 12.46 -12.06 4.69
C ARG A 50 11.94 -10.81 4.00
N ALA A 51 12.82 -10.20 3.21
CA ALA A 51 12.52 -9.02 2.39
C ALA A 51 11.23 -9.21 1.58
N THR A 52 10.46 -8.13 1.44
CA THR A 52 9.23 -8.13 0.61
C THR A 52 9.55 -8.54 -0.82
N ALA A 53 8.67 -9.34 -1.42
CA ALA A 53 8.66 -9.51 -2.87
C ALA A 53 7.79 -8.40 -3.48
N PHE A 54 8.15 -7.89 -4.65
CA PHE A 54 7.32 -6.92 -5.36
C PHE A 54 6.95 -7.40 -6.77
N TYR A 55 5.91 -6.79 -7.31
CA TYR A 55 5.44 -6.99 -8.68
C TYR A 55 5.29 -5.62 -9.35
N GLN A 56 5.78 -5.52 -10.59
CA GLN A 56 5.60 -4.37 -11.46
C GLN A 56 4.77 -4.78 -12.68
N TRP A 57 4.00 -3.84 -13.23
CA TRP A 57 3.17 -4.03 -14.41
C TRP A 57 3.05 -2.72 -15.17
N GLY A 58 2.62 -2.77 -16.43
CA GLY A 58 2.34 -1.59 -17.24
C GLY A 58 3.62 -0.84 -17.62
N ASP A 59 3.71 0.42 -17.22
CA ASP A 59 4.88 1.29 -17.41
C ASP A 59 6.06 0.94 -16.49
N HIS A 60 5.87 -0.01 -15.56
CA HIS A 60 6.84 -0.44 -14.56
C HIS A 60 7.28 0.72 -13.64
N MET A 61 6.41 1.70 -13.38
CA MET A 61 6.70 2.80 -12.45
C MET A 61 6.36 2.48 -10.98
N VAL A 62 5.53 1.45 -10.74
CA VAL A 62 5.01 1.12 -9.41
C VAL A 62 5.37 -0.31 -9.00
N GLU A 63 6.02 -0.44 -7.86
CA GLU A 63 6.37 -1.69 -7.20
C GLU A 63 5.31 -2.04 -6.15
N PHE A 64 4.49 -3.05 -6.39
CA PHE A 64 3.51 -3.55 -5.42
C PHE A 64 4.16 -4.58 -4.50
N HIS A 65 4.49 -4.19 -3.27
CA HIS A 65 5.17 -5.04 -2.30
C HIS A 65 4.19 -5.94 -1.53
N ARG A 66 4.57 -7.21 -1.38
CA ARG A 66 3.87 -8.20 -0.58
C ARG A 66 4.81 -8.92 0.38
N CYS A 67 4.25 -9.36 1.49
CA CYS A 67 4.94 -10.25 2.40
C CYS A 67 5.18 -11.62 1.71
N PRO A 68 6.41 -12.13 1.64
CA PRO A 68 6.69 -13.43 1.03
C PRO A 68 6.14 -14.60 1.86
N GLU A 69 5.82 -14.39 3.13
CA GLU A 69 5.38 -15.44 4.05
C GLU A 69 3.85 -15.61 4.07
N CYS A 70 3.08 -14.51 4.14
CA CYS A 70 1.61 -14.56 4.21
C CYS A 70 0.90 -14.01 2.98
N GLY A 71 1.63 -13.48 2.00
CA GLY A 71 1.05 -12.95 0.76
C GLY A 71 0.33 -11.60 0.88
N CYS A 72 0.14 -11.05 2.08
CA CYS A 72 -0.47 -9.72 2.24
C CYS A 72 0.28 -8.67 1.41
N VAL A 73 -0.45 -7.96 0.55
CA VAL A 73 0.04 -6.76 -0.13
C VAL A 73 0.06 -5.63 0.88
N THR A 74 1.25 -5.16 1.23
CA THR A 74 1.45 -4.23 2.35
C THR A 74 1.50 -2.78 1.91
N HIS A 75 2.24 -2.51 0.85
CA HIS A 75 2.42 -1.17 0.32
C HIS A 75 2.79 -1.25 -1.15
N TYR A 76 2.74 -0.12 -1.84
CA TYR A 76 3.48 0.06 -3.07
C TYR A 76 4.43 1.24 -2.96
N ARG A 77 5.48 1.24 -3.79
CA ARG A 77 6.37 2.39 -3.99
C ARG A 77 6.43 2.77 -5.45
N THR A 78 6.50 4.06 -5.75
CA THR A 78 6.96 4.49 -7.07
C THR A 78 8.48 4.38 -7.12
N ASN A 79 9.01 4.04 -8.30
CA ASN A 79 10.45 3.99 -8.54
C ASN A 79 10.94 5.24 -9.29
N GLU A 80 12.21 5.25 -9.68
CA GLU A 80 12.88 6.37 -10.34
C GLU A 80 12.28 6.77 -11.70
N ARG A 81 11.38 5.96 -12.28
CA ARG A 81 10.69 6.29 -13.54
C ARG A 81 9.48 7.20 -13.33
N CYS A 82 9.05 7.38 -12.09
CA CYS A 82 7.93 8.25 -11.74
C CYS A 82 8.46 9.60 -11.26
N ASP A 83 7.93 10.70 -11.80
CA ASP A 83 8.31 12.06 -11.39
C ASP A 83 8.03 12.34 -9.90
N ARG A 84 7.11 11.58 -9.29
CA ARG A 84 6.73 11.73 -7.90
C ARG A 84 7.06 10.48 -7.10
N ALA A 85 7.90 10.65 -6.08
CA ALA A 85 8.14 9.62 -5.08
C ALA A 85 6.92 9.49 -4.15
N VAL A 86 6.36 8.28 -4.05
CA VAL A 86 5.18 7.96 -3.25
C VAL A 86 5.38 6.61 -2.59
N THR A 87 5.07 6.52 -1.30
CA THR A 87 4.80 5.24 -0.65
C THR A 87 3.32 5.20 -0.29
N ALA A 88 2.59 4.21 -0.80
CA ALA A 88 1.19 4.02 -0.43
C ALA A 88 1.03 2.75 0.39
N ILE A 89 0.37 2.84 1.54
CA ILE A 89 0.18 1.70 2.45
C ILE A 89 -1.24 1.17 2.30
N ASN A 90 -1.39 -0.16 2.26
CA ASN A 90 -2.69 -0.82 2.20
C ASN A 90 -3.35 -0.78 3.59
N MET A 91 -4.34 0.09 3.75
CA MET A 91 -5.10 0.29 4.98
C MET A 91 -6.04 -0.87 5.32
N ARG A 92 -6.17 -1.89 4.44
CA ARG A 92 -6.79 -3.17 4.84
C ARG A 92 -5.97 -3.97 5.85
N LEU A 93 -4.76 -3.50 6.19
CA LEU A 93 -3.98 -4.01 7.32
C LEU A 93 -4.40 -3.41 8.67
N ALA A 94 -5.19 -2.33 8.67
CA ALA A 94 -5.69 -1.70 9.89
C ALA A 94 -6.89 -2.50 10.45
N GLU A 95 -7.24 -2.21 11.69
CA GLU A 95 -8.46 -2.74 12.29
C GLU A 95 -9.70 -2.31 11.48
N PRO A 96 -10.63 -3.24 11.19
CA PRO A 96 -11.81 -2.95 10.36
C PRO A 96 -12.66 -1.79 10.89
N GLU A 97 -12.78 -1.67 12.21
CA GLU A 97 -13.58 -0.65 12.88
C GLU A 97 -12.99 0.74 12.61
N TRP A 98 -11.66 0.89 12.66
CA TRP A 98 -11.01 2.15 12.32
C TRP A 98 -11.17 2.47 10.84
N LEU A 99 -10.91 1.48 9.96
CA LEU A 99 -10.99 1.68 8.51
C LEU A 99 -12.39 2.13 8.06
N ALA A 100 -13.44 1.65 8.73
CA ALA A 100 -14.83 2.05 8.46
C ALA A 100 -15.14 3.53 8.77
N THR A 101 -14.30 4.20 9.56
CA THR A 101 -14.48 5.62 9.93
C THR A 101 -13.76 6.60 9.00
N VAL A 102 -12.81 6.11 8.18
CA VAL A 102 -11.95 6.98 7.36
C VAL A 102 -12.61 7.29 6.02
N PRO A 103 -12.65 8.56 5.57
CA PRO A 103 -13.19 8.93 4.27
C PRO A 103 -12.54 8.16 3.11
N VAL A 104 -13.35 7.67 2.17
CA VAL A 104 -12.90 6.90 1.01
C VAL A 104 -13.05 7.71 -0.28
N ARG A 105 -11.92 8.00 -0.92
CA ARG A 105 -11.86 8.54 -2.28
C ARG A 105 -11.88 7.40 -3.31
N HIS A 106 -12.76 7.49 -4.29
CA HIS A 106 -12.76 6.55 -5.41
C HIS A 106 -11.93 7.09 -6.56
N ILE A 107 -11.06 6.25 -7.12
CA ILE A 107 -10.18 6.58 -8.24
C ILE A 107 -10.57 5.71 -9.43
N ASP A 108 -10.85 6.35 -10.57
CA ASP A 108 -11.07 5.69 -11.84
C ASP A 108 -9.75 5.42 -12.57
N GLY A 109 -8.94 4.52 -12.01
CA GLY A 109 -7.67 4.12 -12.60
C GLY A 109 -7.80 3.20 -13.82
N ALA A 110 -9.01 2.76 -14.18
CA ALA A 110 -9.24 1.96 -15.37
C ALA A 110 -9.32 2.79 -16.65
N SER A 111 -9.54 4.11 -16.53
CA SER A 111 -9.62 5.06 -17.65
C SER A 111 -8.28 5.71 -18.02
N TYR A 112 -7.19 5.35 -17.32
CA TYR A 112 -5.83 5.82 -17.59
C TYR A 112 -5.02 4.75 -18.32
#